data_AF-A0A6B3HD27-F1
#
_entry.id   AF-A0A6B3HD27-F1
#
_cell.length_a   1.000
_cell.length_b   1.000
_cell.length_c   1.000
_cell.angle_alpha   90.00
_cell.angle_beta   90.00
_cell.angle_gamma   90.00
#
_symmetry.space_group_name_H-M   'P 1'
#
loop_
_entity.id
_entity.type
_entity.pdbx_description
1 polymer ?
#
loop_
_entity_poly.entity_id
_entity_poly.type
_entity_poly.pdbx_seq_one_letter_code
_entity_poly.pdbx_strand_id
1 'polypeptide(L)'
;PSVELFLRCTQLVRPNFVLTDENLEAVTELCIRTDGLPMAIEFAAARMKLLSPHRLLQQLERGLGSLSGTEFDTLSRHRGMGDAIERFLGGLTERELSFLTRLAMFRQEFDFAAADGVSPVSTAETREL
;
A
#
# COMPACT_ATOMS: atom_id res chain seq x y z
N PRO A 1 2.38 -4.72 -16.81
CA PRO A 1 2.84 -5.50 -15.64
C PRO A 1 1.83 -5.53 -14.47
N SER A 2 1.29 -4.38 -14.03
CA SER A 2 0.35 -4.31 -12.89
C SER A 2 -0.98 -5.01 -13.15
N VAL A 3 -1.63 -4.76 -14.29
CA VAL A 3 -2.90 -5.41 -14.68
C VAL A 3 -2.76 -6.92 -14.79
N GLU A 4 -1.67 -7.40 -15.39
CA GLU A 4 -1.38 -8.83 -15.51
C GLU A 4 -1.21 -9.49 -14.14
N LEU A 5 -0.48 -8.84 -13.22
CA LEU A 5 -0.33 -9.31 -11.85
C LEU A 5 -1.69 -9.34 -11.14
N PHE A 6 -2.49 -8.28 -11.27
CA PHE A 6 -3.83 -8.22 -10.68
C PHE A 6 -4.72 -9.36 -11.18
N LEU A 7 -4.71 -9.64 -12.48
CA LEU A 7 -5.47 -10.76 -13.07
C LEU A 7 -5.01 -12.10 -12.53
N ARG A 8 -3.70 -12.34 -12.54
CA ARG A 8 -3.11 -13.58 -12.02
C ARG A 8 -3.50 -13.80 -10.56
N CYS A 9 -3.36 -12.78 -9.72
CA CYS A 9 -3.71 -12.86 -8.30
C CYS A 9 -5.22 -13.03 -8.09
N THR A 10 -6.04 -12.34 -8.88
CA THR A 10 -7.51 -12.45 -8.82
C THR A 10 -7.97 -13.85 -9.18
N GLN A 11 -7.35 -14.47 -10.19
CA GLN A 11 -7.68 -15.83 -10.62
C GLN A 11 -7.34 -16.89 -9.57
N LEU A 12 -6.40 -16.63 -8.64
CA LEU A 12 -6.15 -17.54 -7.51
C LEU A 12 -7.34 -17.61 -6.54
N VAL A 13 -8.11 -16.52 -6.39
CA VAL A 13 -9.27 -16.45 -5.48
C VAL A 13 -10.62 -16.53 -6.20
N ARG A 14 -10.63 -16.22 -7.50
CA ARG A 14 -11.79 -16.26 -8.40
C ARG A 14 -11.37 -16.76 -9.78
N PRO A 15 -11.25 -18.09 -9.99
CA PRO A 15 -10.64 -18.70 -11.18
C PRO A 15 -11.27 -18.29 -12.52
N ASN A 16 -12.57 -18.00 -12.51
CA ASN A 16 -13.32 -17.62 -13.71
C ASN A 16 -13.32 -16.10 -13.95
N PHE A 17 -12.50 -15.32 -13.24
CA PHE A 17 -12.39 -13.89 -13.49
C PHE A 17 -11.65 -13.65 -14.81
N VAL A 18 -12.29 -12.89 -15.69
CA VAL A 18 -11.75 -12.49 -16.99
C VAL A 18 -11.87 -10.98 -17.12
N LEU A 19 -10.85 -10.36 -17.71
CA LEU A 19 -10.88 -8.95 -18.06
C LEU A 19 -11.87 -8.77 -19.23
N THR A 20 -12.82 -7.86 -19.07
CA THR A 20 -13.84 -7.52 -20.07
C THR A 20 -13.88 -6.02 -20.26
N ASP A 21 -14.47 -5.54 -21.36
CA ASP A 21 -14.63 -4.10 -21.60
C ASP A 21 -15.40 -3.40 -20.46
N GLU A 22 -16.32 -4.10 -19.80
CA GLU A 22 -17.08 -3.58 -18.66
C GLU A 22 -16.22 -3.36 -17.41
N ASN A 23 -15.21 -4.21 -17.16
CA ASN A 23 -14.39 -4.12 -15.95
C ASN A 23 -12.99 -3.53 -16.18
N LEU A 24 -12.60 -3.31 -17.44
CA LEU A 24 -11.29 -2.84 -17.85
C LEU A 24 -10.92 -1.52 -17.17
N GLU A 25 -11.83 -0.55 -17.17
CA GLU A 25 -11.60 0.76 -16.55
C GLU A 25 -11.36 0.61 -15.05
N ALA A 26 -12.20 -0.17 -14.37
CA ALA A 26 -12.07 -0.37 -12.94
C ALA A 26 -10.77 -1.09 -12.54
N VAL A 27 -10.37 -2.12 -13.30
CA VAL A 27 -9.11 -2.83 -13.06
C VAL A 27 -7.91 -1.93 -13.31
N THR A 28 -7.97 -1.08 -14.33
CA THR A 28 -6.90 -0.11 -14.63
C THR A 28 -6.76 0.90 -13.49
N GLU A 29 -7.87 1.48 -13.03
CA GLU A 29 -7.86 2.42 -11.90
C GLU A 29 -7.37 1.76 -10.60
N LEU A 30 -7.72 0.49 -10.35
CA LEU A 30 -7.19 -0.26 -9.20
C LEU A 30 -5.66 -0.36 -9.26
N CYS A 31 -5.10 -0.60 -10.45
CA CYS A 31 -3.66 -0.67 -10.64
C CYS A 31 -2.98 0.68 -10.45
N ILE A 32 -3.64 1.77 -10.83
CA ILE A 32 -3.15 3.14 -10.61
C ILE A 32 -3.17 3.48 -9.11
N ARG A 33 -4.28 3.21 -8.41
CA ARG A 33 -4.45 3.50 -6.98
C ARG A 33 -3.56 2.66 -6.05
N THR A 34 -3.01 1.58 -6.56
CA THR A 34 -2.03 0.76 -5.86
C THR A 34 -0.58 1.16 -6.21
N ASP A 35 -0.40 2.25 -6.95
CA ASP A 35 0.89 2.75 -7.46
C ASP A 35 1.66 1.70 -8.27
N GLY A 36 0.97 0.67 -8.79
CA GLY A 36 1.60 -0.48 -9.41
C GLY A 36 2.43 -1.35 -8.44
N LEU A 37 2.38 -1.11 -7.14
CA LEU A 37 3.17 -1.84 -6.15
C LEU A 37 2.68 -3.29 -6.06
N PRO A 38 3.55 -4.29 -6.28
CA PRO A 38 3.14 -5.69 -6.35
C PRO A 38 2.35 -6.16 -5.13
N MET A 39 2.79 -5.78 -3.94
CA MET A 39 2.13 -6.15 -2.69
C MET A 39 0.73 -5.53 -2.58
N ALA A 40 0.56 -4.24 -2.91
CA ALA A 40 -0.74 -3.58 -2.87
C ALA A 40 -1.72 -4.20 -3.89
N ILE A 41 -1.21 -4.59 -5.05
CA ILE A 41 -1.98 -5.33 -6.07
C ILE A 41 -2.45 -6.69 -5.54
N GLU A 42 -1.59 -7.45 -4.88
CA GLU A 42 -1.94 -8.74 -4.28
C GLU A 42 -3.07 -8.60 -3.24
N PHE A 43 -2.97 -7.62 -2.34
CA PHE A 43 -4.01 -7.34 -1.34
C PHE A 43 -5.34 -6.94 -1.96
N ALA A 44 -5.31 -6.06 -2.96
CA ALA A 44 -6.50 -5.67 -3.70
C ALA A 44 -7.14 -6.89 -4.39
N ALA A 45 -6.33 -7.70 -5.08
CA ALA A 45 -6.81 -8.89 -5.77
C ALA A 45 -7.41 -9.95 -4.82
N ALA A 46 -6.88 -10.11 -3.60
CA ALA A 46 -7.43 -11.05 -2.63
C ALA A 46 -8.89 -10.72 -2.23
N ARG A 47 -9.30 -9.44 -2.27
CA ARG A 47 -10.66 -8.98 -1.97
C ARG A 47 -11.68 -9.29 -3.06
N MET A 48 -11.23 -9.66 -4.26
CA MET A 48 -12.09 -9.99 -5.40
C MET A 48 -12.97 -11.23 -5.18
N LYS A 49 -12.70 -12.02 -4.13
CA LYS A 49 -13.58 -13.10 -3.67
C LYS A 49 -14.95 -12.57 -3.21
N LEU A 50 -14.99 -11.36 -2.63
CA LEU A 50 -16.21 -10.76 -2.07
C LEU A 50 -16.67 -9.50 -2.81
N LEU A 51 -15.73 -8.75 -3.39
CA LEU A 51 -16.01 -7.46 -4.00
C LEU A 51 -15.88 -7.55 -5.52
N SER A 52 -16.73 -6.79 -6.22
CA SER A 52 -16.51 -6.48 -7.64
C SER A 52 -15.41 -5.41 -7.78
N PRO A 53 -14.80 -5.24 -8.97
CA PRO A 53 -13.77 -4.23 -9.19
C PRO A 53 -14.23 -2.81 -8.79
N HIS A 54 -15.45 -2.43 -9.17
CA HIS A 54 -16.02 -1.12 -8.81
C HIS A 54 -16.26 -0.96 -7.30
N ARG A 55 -16.67 -2.03 -6.60
CA ARG A 55 -16.84 -1.98 -5.14
C ARG A 55 -15.52 -1.90 -4.40
N LEU A 56 -14.49 -2.55 -4.92
CA LEU A 56 -13.15 -2.47 -4.38
C LEU A 56 -12.55 -1.06 -4.54
N LEU A 57 -12.78 -0.41 -5.68
CA LEU A 57 -12.40 0.99 -5.89
C LEU A 57 -13.03 1.93 -4.87
N GLN A 58 -14.33 1.81 -4.64
CA GLN A 58 -15.03 2.61 -3.62
C GLN A 58 -14.47 2.39 -2.20
N GLN A 59 -13.95 1.19 -1.90
CA GLN A 59 -13.27 0.95 -0.62
C GLN A 59 -11.90 1.63 -0.58
N LEU A 60 -11.13 1.54 -1.68
CA LEU A 60 -9.80 2.15 -1.80
C LEU A 60 -9.82 3.68 -1.74
N GLU A 61 -10.92 4.33 -2.11
CA GLU A 61 -11.10 5.78 -1.89
C GLU A 61 -10.96 6.18 -0.41
N ARG A 62 -11.17 5.24 0.52
CA ARG A 62 -10.97 5.44 1.96
C ARG A 62 -9.54 5.16 2.43
N GLY A 63 -8.64 4.83 1.50
CA GLY A 63 -7.23 4.52 1.72
C GLY A 63 -6.94 3.02 1.86
N LEU A 64 -5.68 2.64 1.61
CA LEU A 64 -5.20 1.25 1.68
C LEU A 64 -5.34 0.62 3.07
N GLY A 65 -5.33 1.44 4.14
CA GLY A 65 -5.57 0.96 5.51
C GLY A 65 -6.96 0.35 5.71
N SER A 66 -7.95 0.71 4.88
CA SER A 66 -9.26 0.04 4.86
C SER A 66 -9.17 -1.42 4.36
N LEU A 67 -8.07 -1.75 3.68
CA LEU A 67 -7.79 -3.08 3.17
C LEU A 67 -6.94 -3.93 4.13
N SER A 68 -6.43 -3.38 5.23
CA SER A 68 -5.59 -4.13 6.18
C SER A 68 -6.41 -4.94 7.20
N GLY A 69 -5.91 -6.10 7.60
CA GLY A 69 -6.44 -6.87 8.75
C GLY A 69 -7.61 -7.79 8.43
N THR A 70 -7.85 -8.12 7.15
CA THR A 70 -8.90 -9.09 6.79
C THR A 70 -8.37 -10.49 6.59
N GLU A 71 -9.24 -11.49 6.68
CA GLU A 71 -8.92 -12.90 6.37
C GLU A 71 -8.26 -13.06 4.98
N PHE A 72 -8.53 -12.16 4.04
CA PHE A 72 -7.95 -12.13 2.70
C PHE A 72 -6.45 -11.79 2.67
N ASP A 73 -5.92 -11.17 3.73
CA ASP A 73 -4.50 -10.86 3.86
C ASP A 73 -3.64 -12.13 3.95
N THR A 74 -4.25 -13.26 4.36
CA THR A 74 -3.59 -14.56 4.46
C THR A 74 -3.48 -15.32 3.14
N LEU A 75 -4.26 -14.92 2.13
CA LEU A 75 -4.24 -15.50 0.78
C LEU A 75 -3.18 -14.83 -0.11
N SER A 76 -2.69 -13.65 0.29
CA SER A 76 -1.57 -12.99 -0.37
C SER A 76 -0.28 -13.73 -0.03
N ARG A 77 0.70 -13.73 -0.95
CA ARG A 77 1.98 -14.43 -0.74
C ARG A 77 2.78 -13.82 0.42
N HIS A 78 2.43 -12.58 0.77
CA HIS A 78 2.86 -11.87 1.95
C HIS A 78 1.80 -12.04 3.05
N ARG A 79 2.18 -12.61 4.22
CA ARG A 79 1.36 -12.50 5.44
C ARG A 79 1.22 -11.01 5.75
N GLY A 80 0.07 -10.40 5.50
CA GLY A 80 -0.28 -9.01 5.87
C GLY A 80 0.68 -7.90 5.39
N MET A 81 0.15 -6.82 4.81
CA MET A 81 0.93 -5.59 4.59
C MET A 81 1.48 -5.08 5.92
N GLY A 82 0.74 -5.34 7.01
CA GLY A 82 1.14 -5.18 8.40
C GLY A 82 2.48 -5.82 8.73
N ASP A 83 2.71 -7.11 8.47
CA ASP A 83 3.97 -7.77 8.84
C ASP A 83 5.17 -7.24 8.05
N ALA A 84 4.96 -6.80 6.80
CA ALA A 84 6.02 -6.18 6.00
C ALA A 84 6.38 -4.80 6.54
N ILE A 85 5.38 -3.99 6.87
CA ILE A 85 5.56 -2.68 7.52
C ILE A 85 6.19 -2.87 8.90
N GLU A 86 5.72 -3.83 9.70
CA GLU A 86 6.24 -4.15 11.02
C GLU A 86 7.72 -4.57 10.95
N ARG A 87 8.10 -5.41 9.98
CA ARG A 87 9.52 -5.72 9.75
C ARG A 87 10.34 -4.50 9.35
N PHE A 88 9.80 -3.63 8.51
CA PHE A 88 10.48 -2.40 8.11
C PHE A 88 10.69 -1.49 9.34
N LEU A 89 9.62 -1.24 10.10
CA LEU A 89 9.64 -0.42 11.30
C LEU A 89 10.53 -1.04 12.39
N GLY A 90 10.53 -2.36 12.54
CA GLY A 90 11.37 -3.08 13.50
C GLY A 90 12.86 -3.09 13.15
N GLY A 91 13.23 -2.71 11.92
CA GLY A 91 14.62 -2.48 11.51
C GLY A 91 15.12 -1.06 11.79
N LEU A 92 14.25 -0.13 12.18
CA LEU A 92 14.59 1.27 12.45
C LEU A 92 15.04 1.44 13.91
N THR A 93 16.00 2.35 14.10
CA THR A 93 16.33 2.86 15.43
C THR A 93 15.19 3.72 15.99
N GLU A 94 15.18 3.96 17.31
CA GLU A 94 14.18 4.82 17.94
C GLU A 94 14.14 6.24 17.33
N ARG A 95 15.29 6.77 16.91
CA ARG A 95 15.37 8.09 16.27
C ARG A 95 14.74 8.08 14.89
N GLU A 96 15.05 7.08 14.08
CA GLU A 96 14.49 6.94 12.73
C GLU A 96 12.97 6.72 12.80
N LEU A 97 12.51 5.90 13.74
CA LEU A 97 11.08 5.68 13.97
C LEU A 97 10.38 6.97 14.41
N SER A 98 11.00 7.74 15.32
CA SER A 98 10.48 9.04 15.76
C SER A 98 10.38 10.03 14.60
N PHE A 99 11.42 10.09 13.76
CA PHE A 99 11.43 10.96 12.59
C PHE A 99 10.34 10.58 11.58
N LEU A 100 10.26 9.29 11.23
CA LEU A 100 9.25 8.75 10.32
C LEU A 100 7.82 9.02 10.83
N THR A 101 7.58 8.88 12.14
CA THR A 101 6.28 9.17 12.76
C THR A 101 5.91 10.65 12.61
N ARG A 102 6.88 11.57 12.72
CA ARG A 102 6.63 13.00 12.52
C ARG A 102 6.38 13.34 11.05
N LEU A 103 7.11 12.70 10.13
CA LEU A 103 6.89 12.83 8.70
C LEU A 103 5.49 12.32 8.29
N ALA A 104 5.00 11.25 8.93
CA ALA A 104 3.66 10.71 8.67
C ALA A 104 2.51 11.67 9.04
N MET A 105 2.78 12.79 9.73
CA MET A 105 1.78 13.84 9.96
C MET A 105 1.51 14.70 8.73
N PHE A 106 2.43 14.74 7.76
CA PHE A 106 2.20 15.42 6.49
C PHE A 106 1.16 14.64 5.68
N ARG A 107 0.02 15.27 5.40
CA ARG A 107 -1.08 14.66 4.64
C ARG A 107 -0.81 14.56 3.13
N GLN A 108 0.23 15.23 2.66
CA GLN A 108 0.61 15.39 1.26
C GLN A 108 2.15 15.40 1.19
N GLU A 109 2.66 15.70 0.01
CA GLU A 109 4.10 15.93 -0.21
C GLU A 109 4.64 17.02 0.71
N PHE A 110 5.91 16.86 1.11
CA PHE A 110 6.64 17.82 1.92
C PHE A 110 8.00 18.08 1.27
N ASP A 111 8.53 19.28 1.44
CA ASP A 111 9.87 19.62 1.00
C ASP A 111 10.92 19.30 2.08
N PHE A 112 12.19 19.46 1.73
CA PHE A 112 13.29 19.21 2.65
C PHE A 112 13.23 20.11 3.90
N ALA A 113 12.80 21.36 3.76
CA ALA A 113 12.74 22.30 4.87
C ALA A 113 11.69 21.87 5.90
N ALA A 114 10.53 21.38 5.44
CA ALA A 114 9.50 20.81 6.29
C ALA A 114 9.97 19.51 6.98
N ALA A 115 10.73 18.67 6.27
CA ALA A 115 11.33 17.48 6.86
C ALA A 115 12.36 17.82 7.95
N ASP A 116 13.28 18.75 7.67
CA ASP A 116 14.31 19.19 8.63
C ASP A 116 13.67 19.81 9.88
N GLY A 117 12.61 20.60 9.70
CA GLY A 117 11.87 21.21 10.81
C GLY A 117 11.22 20.22 11.78
N VAL A 118 10.99 18.98 11.36
CA VAL A 118 10.47 17.90 12.23
C VAL A 118 11.52 16.87 12.61
N SER A 119 12.77 17.04 12.17
CA SER A 119 13.87 16.15 12.53
C SER A 119 14.01 16.03 14.05
N PRO A 120 14.20 14.82 14.60
CA PRO A 120 14.52 14.65 16.01
C PRO A 120 15.94 15.13 16.35
N VAL A 121 16.76 15.44 15.34
CA VAL A 121 18.12 15.96 15.47
C VAL A 121 18.10 17.47 15.24
N SER A 122 18.60 18.23 16.21
CA SER A 122 18.90 19.65 15.99
C SER A 122 20.02 19.76 14.96
N THR A 123 19.89 20.66 13.98
CA THR A 123 20.84 20.92 12.87
C THR A 123 22.29 21.22 13.28
N ALA A 124 22.59 21.22 14.58
CA ALA A 124 23.94 21.33 15.14
C ALA A 124 24.82 20.07 14.98
N GLU A 125 24.26 18.88 14.71
CA GLU A 125 25.03 17.63 14.62
C GLU A 125 25.22 17.11 13.17
N THR A 126 24.59 17.71 12.17
CA THR A 126 24.62 17.19 10.78
C THR A 126 25.90 17.53 10.00
N ARG A 127 26.99 17.95 10.67
CA ARG A 127 28.22 18.41 9.99
C ARG A 127 29.34 17.36 9.88
N GLU A 128 29.14 16.12 10.33
CA GLU A 128 30.13 15.05 10.12
C GLU A 128 29.47 13.71 9.77
N LEU A 129 29.01 13.60 8.51
CA LEU A 129 28.99 12.36 7.71
C LEU A 129 29.23 12.74 6.25
#